data_AF-A0A075LQM4-F1
#
_entry.id   AF-A0A075LQM4-F1
#
_cell.length_a   1.000
_cell.length_b   1.000
_cell.length_c   1.000
_cell.angle_alpha   90.00
_cell.angle_beta   90.00
_cell.angle_gamma   90.00
#
_symmetry.space_group_name_H-M   'P 1'
#
loop_
_entity.id
_entity.type
_entity.pdbx_description
1 polymer ?
#
loop_
_entity_poly.entity_id
_entity_poly.type
_entity_poly.pdbx_seq_one_letter_code
_entity_poly.pdbx_strand_id
1 'polypeptide(L)'
;MDYFMETWQQVVSDWELFKSAPPEYFHKFWIDIARHIVLISVSILCILTPFVLSLGRVGWRKTWRSLISQPREHMRIIYISYGLFLFGVWIFVYYLIDKDWTELFENLLPNFITELFFIPITVILITNIINKAQENKAREDAYHTIGAVHLNTINPIVIDYIQLVTARPYKDLYMNNSVIREELLDTIDNLESTITGDHINGIITYYKFDEDKTVAIKKRLHHNQFLAIYKEKSTQRLDKYLTKYVAVIPKDLTKKIIRVEQAFLHKKLKVYYNNLGKAMNWESTILTTEFYAAYKELGDALYDLVTYFKKYE
;
A
#
# COMPACT_ATOMS: atom_id res chain seq x y z
N MET A 1 -28.60 -16.46 -53.64
CA MET A 1 -29.80 -15.95 -54.31
C MET A 1 -30.76 -17.10 -54.60
N ASP A 2 -30.26 -18.25 -55.04
CA ASP A 2 -31.06 -19.45 -55.34
C ASP A 2 -31.82 -20.03 -54.13
N TYR A 3 -31.18 -20.09 -52.95
CA TYR A 3 -31.83 -20.53 -51.71
C TYR A 3 -33.05 -19.68 -51.34
N PHE A 4 -32.99 -18.37 -51.59
CA PHE A 4 -34.08 -17.44 -51.31
C PHE A 4 -35.25 -17.61 -52.29
N MET A 5 -34.94 -17.89 -53.57
CA MET A 5 -35.97 -18.18 -54.58
C MET A 5 -36.65 -19.52 -54.33
N GLU A 6 -35.92 -20.54 -53.89
CA GLU A 6 -36.50 -21.83 -53.45
C GLU A 6 -37.40 -21.67 -52.22
N THR A 7 -36.95 -20.94 -51.18
CA THR A 7 -37.80 -20.68 -50.01
C THR A 7 -39.04 -19.85 -50.38
N TRP A 8 -38.91 -18.90 -51.30
CA TRP A 8 -40.06 -18.09 -51.76
C TRP A 8 -41.07 -18.91 -52.57
N GLN A 9 -40.61 -19.80 -53.46
CA GLN A 9 -41.50 -20.69 -54.20
C GLN A 9 -42.19 -21.70 -53.29
N GLN A 10 -41.51 -22.21 -52.26
CA GLN A 10 -42.10 -23.07 -51.23
C GLN A 10 -43.22 -22.34 -50.48
N VAL A 11 -42.98 -21.09 -50.05
CA VAL A 11 -43.97 -20.27 -49.35
C VAL A 11 -45.20 -19.96 -50.23
N VAL A 12 -45.00 -19.72 -51.53
CA VAL A 12 -46.11 -19.48 -52.47
C VAL A 12 -46.91 -20.75 -52.76
N SER A 13 -46.25 -21.90 -52.87
CA SER A 13 -46.90 -23.22 -53.00
C SER A 13 -47.73 -23.56 -51.75
N ASP A 14 -47.15 -23.34 -50.58
CA ASP A 14 -47.83 -23.56 -49.31
C ASP A 14 -49.02 -22.61 -49.15
N TRP A 15 -48.94 -21.37 -49.67
CA TRP A 15 -50.02 -20.39 -49.69
C TRP A 15 -51.22 -20.79 -50.57
N GLU A 16 -50.99 -21.46 -51.70
CA GLU A 16 -52.07 -22.01 -52.54
C GLU A 16 -52.78 -23.17 -51.84
N LEU A 17 -52.02 -24.05 -51.15
CA LEU A 17 -52.56 -25.08 -50.26
C LEU A 17 -53.29 -24.49 -49.04
N PHE A 18 -52.91 -23.28 -48.64
CA PHE A 18 -53.46 -22.54 -47.50
C PHE A 18 -54.85 -21.96 -47.75
N LYS A 19 -55.16 -21.59 -49.01
CA LYS A 19 -56.48 -21.03 -49.39
C LYS A 19 -57.63 -22.02 -49.22
N SER A 20 -57.36 -23.32 -49.24
CA SER A 20 -58.35 -24.38 -49.09
C SER A 20 -58.43 -24.96 -47.67
N ALA A 21 -57.59 -24.48 -46.74
CA ALA A 21 -57.55 -24.98 -45.37
C ALA A 21 -58.66 -24.36 -44.48
N PRO A 22 -59.14 -25.10 -43.45
CA PRO A 22 -60.10 -24.57 -42.49
C PRO A 22 -59.58 -23.31 -41.78
N PRO A 23 -60.47 -22.36 -41.42
CA PRO A 23 -60.08 -21.07 -40.80
C PRO A 23 -59.25 -21.19 -39.52
N GLU A 24 -59.30 -22.32 -38.82
CA GLU A 24 -58.47 -22.60 -37.63
C GLU A 24 -56.97 -22.67 -37.95
N TYR A 25 -56.59 -23.13 -39.15
CA TYR A 25 -55.18 -23.14 -39.59
C TYR A 25 -54.66 -21.74 -39.91
N PHE A 26 -55.56 -20.86 -40.37
CA PHE A 26 -55.23 -19.46 -40.64
C PHE A 26 -54.77 -18.75 -39.37
N HIS A 27 -55.49 -18.97 -38.25
CA HIS A 27 -55.12 -18.35 -36.99
C HIS A 27 -53.75 -18.84 -36.48
N LYS A 28 -53.46 -20.13 -36.63
CA LYS A 28 -52.19 -20.74 -36.19
C LYS A 28 -50.99 -20.23 -36.99
N PHE A 29 -51.12 -20.11 -38.30
CA PHE A 29 -50.06 -19.59 -39.17
C PHE A 29 -49.71 -18.13 -38.89
N TRP A 30 -50.71 -17.27 -38.68
CA TRP A 30 -50.44 -15.87 -38.34
C TRP A 30 -49.83 -15.70 -36.95
N ILE A 31 -50.17 -16.57 -36.00
CA ILE A 31 -49.51 -16.62 -34.69
C ILE A 31 -48.02 -17.00 -34.87
N ASP A 32 -47.71 -17.99 -35.70
CA ASP A 32 -46.33 -18.43 -35.91
C ASP A 32 -45.48 -17.38 -36.65
N ILE A 33 -46.04 -16.68 -37.65
CA ILE A 33 -45.38 -15.54 -38.29
C ILE A 33 -45.14 -14.41 -37.30
N ALA A 34 -46.16 -14.05 -36.48
CA ALA A 34 -46.02 -13.00 -35.47
C ALA A 34 -44.93 -13.35 -34.45
N ARG A 35 -44.83 -14.62 -34.04
CA ARG A 35 -43.77 -15.13 -33.16
C ARG A 35 -42.38 -14.96 -33.77
N HIS A 36 -42.21 -15.28 -35.05
CA HIS A 36 -40.93 -15.14 -35.75
C HIS A 36 -40.52 -13.68 -35.90
N ILE A 37 -41.47 -12.79 -36.18
CA ILE A 37 -41.22 -11.34 -36.27
C ILE A 37 -40.77 -10.77 -34.92
N VAL A 38 -41.40 -11.19 -33.81
CA VAL A 38 -41.01 -10.76 -32.46
C VAL A 38 -39.61 -11.26 -32.11
N LEU A 39 -39.28 -12.53 -32.39
CA LEU A 39 -37.95 -13.11 -32.20
C LEU A 39 -36.85 -12.34 -32.92
N ILE A 40 -37.07 -12.05 -34.21
CA ILE A 40 -36.15 -11.28 -35.04
C ILE A 40 -36.00 -9.87 -34.49
N SER A 41 -37.10 -9.24 -34.08
CA SER A 41 -37.10 -7.88 -33.55
C SER A 41 -36.34 -7.78 -32.22
N VAL A 42 -36.53 -8.72 -31.29
CA VAL A 42 -35.80 -8.77 -30.00
C VAL A 42 -34.32 -9.06 -30.23
N SER A 43 -33.99 -9.97 -31.15
CA SER A 43 -32.60 -10.29 -31.49
C SER A 43 -31.87 -9.08 -32.08
N ILE A 44 -32.52 -8.36 -32.99
CA ILE A 44 -32.01 -7.09 -33.54
C ILE A 44 -31.85 -6.05 -32.43
N LEU A 45 -32.81 -5.92 -31.51
CA LEU A 45 -32.74 -4.98 -30.40
C LEU A 45 -31.57 -5.29 -29.45
N CYS A 46 -31.32 -6.56 -29.15
CA CYS A 46 -30.23 -7.05 -28.30
C CYS A 46 -28.83 -6.87 -28.93
N ILE A 47 -28.74 -6.96 -30.27
CA ILE A 47 -27.51 -6.68 -31.01
C ILE A 47 -27.26 -5.17 -31.11
N LEU A 48 -28.33 -4.36 -31.22
CA LEU A 48 -28.23 -2.91 -31.38
C LEU A 48 -28.12 -2.14 -30.05
N THR A 49 -28.56 -2.68 -28.91
CA THR A 49 -28.47 -2.00 -27.61
C THR A 49 -27.04 -1.60 -27.22
N PRO A 50 -25.99 -2.42 -27.40
CA PRO A 50 -24.60 -1.99 -27.21
C PRO A 50 -24.21 -0.82 -28.11
N PHE A 51 -24.69 -0.81 -29.36
CA PHE A 51 -24.37 0.22 -30.35
C PHE A 51 -25.08 1.54 -30.00
N VAL A 52 -26.35 1.49 -29.61
CA VAL A 52 -27.15 2.64 -29.16
C VAL A 52 -26.60 3.21 -27.84
N LEU A 53 -26.22 2.35 -26.89
CA LEU A 53 -25.58 2.76 -25.64
C LEU A 53 -24.17 3.36 -25.87
N SER A 54 -23.48 2.96 -26.94
CA SER A 54 -22.19 3.56 -27.32
C SER A 54 -22.31 4.96 -27.96
N LEU A 55 -23.46 5.24 -28.60
CA LEU A 55 -23.74 6.50 -29.29
C LEU A 55 -24.32 7.59 -28.36
N GLY A 56 -24.90 7.20 -27.23
CA GLY A 56 -25.38 8.11 -26.16
C GLY A 56 -24.25 8.83 -25.41
N ARG A 57 -23.56 9.78 -26.07
CA ARG A 57 -22.67 10.77 -25.44
C ARG A 57 -23.55 11.87 -24.83
N VAL A 58 -23.37 12.33 -23.59
CA VAL A 58 -22.28 13.23 -23.18
C VAL A 58 -21.81 13.01 -21.73
N GLY A 59 -22.57 12.31 -20.87
CA GLY A 59 -22.20 12.10 -19.45
C GLY A 59 -21.24 10.94 -19.18
N TRP A 60 -21.17 9.95 -20.07
CA TRP A 60 -20.52 8.66 -19.81
C TRP A 60 -19.01 8.59 -20.04
N ARG A 61 -18.39 9.62 -20.64
CA ARG A 61 -16.94 9.61 -20.95
C ARG A 61 -16.04 9.57 -19.71
N LYS A 62 -16.48 10.11 -18.57
CA LYS A 62 -15.72 10.04 -17.30
C LYS A 62 -15.78 8.65 -16.68
N THR A 63 -16.96 8.03 -16.68
CA THR A 63 -17.17 6.66 -16.17
C THR A 63 -16.50 5.62 -17.07
N TRP A 64 -16.58 5.78 -18.40
CA TRP A 64 -15.90 4.90 -19.35
C TRP A 64 -14.38 5.04 -19.32
N ARG A 65 -13.82 6.22 -19.07
CA ARG A 65 -12.35 6.34 -18.88
C ARG A 65 -11.87 5.62 -17.63
N SER A 66 -12.66 5.57 -16.55
CA SER A 66 -12.29 4.81 -15.35
C SER A 66 -12.52 3.30 -15.49
N LEU A 67 -13.45 2.88 -16.36
CA LEU A 67 -13.65 1.47 -16.72
C LEU A 67 -12.60 0.97 -17.72
N ILE A 68 -12.21 1.77 -18.72
CA ILE A 68 -11.16 1.42 -19.70
C ILE A 68 -9.76 1.42 -19.07
N SER A 69 -9.54 2.14 -17.96
CA SER A 69 -8.28 2.06 -17.22
C SER A 69 -8.15 0.78 -16.39
N GLN A 70 -9.16 -0.09 -16.35
CA GLN A 70 -9.03 -1.39 -15.68
C GLN A 70 -8.18 -2.37 -16.51
N PRO A 71 -7.46 -3.29 -15.84
CA PRO A 71 -6.69 -4.35 -16.50
C PRO A 71 -7.49 -5.07 -17.59
N ARG A 72 -6.82 -5.47 -18.69
CA ARG A 72 -7.43 -6.16 -19.86
C ARG A 72 -8.29 -7.37 -19.48
N GLU A 73 -8.03 -7.97 -18.31
CA GLU A 73 -8.75 -9.10 -17.75
C GLU A 73 -10.20 -8.74 -17.35
N HIS A 74 -10.44 -7.56 -16.78
CA HIS A 74 -11.79 -7.14 -16.38
C HIS A 74 -12.71 -6.89 -17.59
N MET A 75 -12.15 -6.35 -18.68
CA MET A 75 -12.91 -6.17 -19.93
C MET A 75 -13.33 -7.52 -20.53
N ARG A 76 -12.46 -8.54 -20.45
CA ARG A 76 -12.82 -9.90 -20.89
C ARG A 76 -13.96 -10.48 -20.06
N ILE A 77 -13.94 -10.29 -18.74
CA ILE A 77 -15.03 -10.74 -17.86
C ILE A 77 -16.35 -10.05 -18.23
N ILE A 78 -16.34 -8.73 -18.46
CA ILE A 78 -17.54 -7.99 -18.86
C ILE A 78 -18.11 -8.50 -20.19
N TYR A 79 -17.27 -8.73 -21.20
CA TYR A 79 -17.72 -9.25 -22.49
C TYR A 79 -18.27 -10.68 -22.37
N ILE A 80 -17.63 -11.54 -21.58
CA ILE A 80 -18.09 -12.91 -21.33
C ILE A 80 -19.43 -12.88 -20.58
N SER A 81 -19.57 -12.07 -19.54
CA SER A 81 -20.83 -11.91 -18.80
C SER A 81 -21.95 -11.35 -19.67
N TYR A 82 -21.66 -10.38 -20.54
CA TYR A 82 -22.64 -9.85 -21.49
C TYR A 82 -23.05 -10.89 -22.54
N GLY A 83 -22.09 -11.66 -23.06
CA GLY A 83 -22.36 -12.76 -23.99
C GLY A 83 -23.23 -13.85 -23.37
N LEU A 84 -22.94 -14.25 -22.12
CA LEU A 84 -23.76 -15.20 -21.37
C LEU A 84 -25.16 -14.65 -21.09
N PHE A 85 -25.29 -13.37 -20.78
CA PHE A 85 -26.59 -12.72 -20.61
C PHE A 85 -27.42 -12.77 -21.90
N LEU A 86 -26.83 -12.39 -23.04
CA LEU A 86 -27.51 -12.46 -24.34
C LEU A 86 -27.89 -13.90 -24.71
N PHE A 87 -27.02 -14.86 -24.42
CA PHE A 87 -27.31 -16.28 -24.62
C PHE A 87 -28.47 -16.77 -23.74
N GLY A 88 -28.51 -16.34 -22.48
CA GLY A 88 -29.64 -16.62 -21.57
C GLY A 88 -30.96 -16.00 -22.04
N VAL A 89 -30.93 -14.75 -22.52
CA VAL A 89 -32.10 -14.10 -23.13
C VAL A 89 -32.56 -14.85 -24.38
N TRP A 90 -31.62 -15.31 -25.21
CA TRP A 90 -31.94 -16.08 -26.42
C TRP A 90 -32.59 -17.44 -26.09
N ILE A 91 -32.03 -18.20 -25.14
CA ILE A 91 -32.65 -19.44 -24.63
C ILE A 91 -34.04 -19.16 -24.06
N PHE A 92 -34.17 -18.09 -23.27
CA PHE A 92 -35.45 -17.68 -22.69
C PHE A 92 -36.50 -17.42 -23.76
N VAL A 93 -36.19 -16.62 -24.80
CA VAL A 93 -37.11 -16.33 -25.90
C VAL A 93 -37.43 -17.57 -26.72
N TYR A 94 -36.45 -18.44 -26.99
CA TYR A 94 -36.68 -19.72 -27.68
C TYR A 94 -37.67 -20.60 -26.92
N TYR A 95 -37.49 -20.72 -25.60
CA TYR A 95 -38.39 -21.54 -24.77
C TYR A 95 -39.78 -20.94 -24.59
N LEU A 96 -39.91 -19.60 -24.55
CA LEU A 96 -41.22 -18.91 -24.49
C LEU A 96 -42.14 -19.25 -25.68
N ILE A 97 -41.57 -19.77 -26.76
CA ILE A 97 -42.29 -20.07 -28.00
C ILE A 97 -42.75 -21.52 -28.06
N ASP A 98 -42.06 -22.44 -27.36
CA ASP A 98 -42.20 -23.89 -27.58
C ASP A 98 -42.77 -24.68 -26.39
N LYS A 99 -42.83 -24.13 -25.15
CA LYS A 99 -43.25 -24.90 -23.96
C LYS A 99 -44.18 -24.19 -22.96
N ASP A 100 -44.89 -25.01 -22.16
CA ASP A 100 -45.72 -24.60 -21.02
C ASP A 100 -44.90 -23.89 -19.95
N TRP A 101 -45.43 -22.74 -19.48
CA TRP A 101 -44.71 -21.73 -18.70
C TRP A 101 -44.35 -22.14 -17.26
N THR A 102 -45.03 -23.15 -16.72
CA THR A 102 -44.95 -23.55 -15.31
C THR A 102 -43.64 -24.24 -14.97
N GLU A 103 -43.15 -25.18 -15.80
CA GLU A 103 -41.89 -25.90 -15.54
C GLU A 103 -40.65 -24.99 -15.60
N LEU A 104 -40.72 -23.90 -16.37
CA LEU A 104 -39.60 -22.99 -16.61
C LEU A 104 -39.42 -22.01 -15.44
N PHE A 105 -40.52 -21.47 -14.92
CA PHE A 105 -40.51 -20.56 -13.78
C PHE A 105 -40.05 -21.26 -12.49
N GLU A 106 -40.40 -22.54 -12.32
CA GLU A 106 -40.06 -23.31 -11.12
C GLU A 106 -38.58 -23.73 -11.08
N ASN A 107 -37.96 -24.03 -12.23
CA ASN A 107 -36.62 -24.63 -12.25
C ASN A 107 -35.50 -23.74 -12.80
N LEU A 108 -35.79 -22.85 -13.75
CA LEU A 108 -34.76 -22.15 -14.53
C LEU A 108 -34.56 -20.70 -14.08
N LEU A 109 -35.65 -20.00 -13.75
CA LEU A 109 -35.61 -18.60 -13.32
C LEU A 109 -34.81 -18.39 -12.00
N PRO A 110 -34.99 -19.20 -10.94
CA PRO A 110 -34.25 -19.03 -9.70
C PRO A 110 -32.75 -19.28 -9.92
N ASN A 111 -32.40 -20.31 -10.70
CA ASN A 111 -31.01 -20.65 -11.02
C ASN A 111 -30.36 -19.56 -11.88
N PHE A 112 -31.06 -19.05 -12.89
CA PHE A 112 -30.54 -17.99 -13.75
C PHE A 112 -30.34 -16.67 -13.01
N ILE A 113 -31.27 -16.26 -12.15
CA ILE A 113 -31.12 -15.06 -11.31
C ILE A 113 -29.95 -15.24 -10.35
N THR A 114 -29.82 -16.43 -9.75
CA THR A 114 -28.72 -16.74 -8.84
C THR A 114 -27.37 -16.63 -9.58
N GLU A 115 -27.24 -17.26 -10.74
CA GLU A 115 -25.98 -17.24 -11.49
C GLU A 115 -25.67 -15.87 -12.10
N LEU A 116 -26.67 -15.17 -12.67
CA LEU A 116 -26.46 -13.88 -13.34
C LEU A 116 -26.06 -12.77 -12.36
N PHE A 117 -26.64 -12.73 -11.17
CA PHE A 117 -26.39 -11.66 -10.20
C PHE A 117 -25.37 -12.04 -9.12
N PHE A 118 -25.42 -13.26 -8.58
CA PHE A 118 -24.51 -13.61 -7.49
C PHE A 118 -23.09 -13.85 -7.97
N ILE A 119 -22.86 -14.36 -9.18
CA ILE A 119 -21.49 -14.58 -9.67
C ILE A 119 -20.74 -13.23 -9.80
N PRO A 120 -21.26 -12.19 -10.48
CA PRO A 120 -20.58 -10.90 -10.54
C PRO A 120 -20.39 -10.24 -9.18
N ILE A 121 -21.40 -10.28 -8.31
CA ILE A 121 -21.32 -9.72 -6.95
C ILE A 121 -20.21 -10.43 -6.15
N THR A 122 -20.16 -11.76 -6.22
CA THR A 122 -19.15 -12.56 -5.52
C THR A 122 -17.75 -12.29 -6.06
N VAL A 123 -17.59 -12.18 -7.38
CA VAL A 123 -16.30 -11.80 -8.01
C VAL A 123 -15.85 -10.42 -7.52
N ILE A 124 -16.74 -9.42 -7.51
CA ILE A 124 -16.41 -8.07 -7.00
C ILE A 124 -15.99 -8.11 -5.54
N LEU A 125 -16.70 -8.85 -4.69
CA LEU A 125 -16.37 -9.00 -3.27
C LEU A 125 -15.01 -9.69 -3.09
N ILE A 126 -14.76 -10.79 -3.78
CA ILE A 126 -13.49 -11.52 -3.74
C ILE A 126 -12.34 -10.61 -4.22
N THR A 127 -12.51 -9.92 -5.35
CA THR A 127 -11.50 -8.99 -5.87
C THR A 127 -11.21 -7.88 -4.88
N ASN A 128 -12.22 -7.30 -4.22
CA ASN A 128 -12.01 -6.27 -3.20
C ASN A 128 -11.26 -6.81 -1.98
N ILE A 129 -11.58 -8.02 -1.51
CA ILE A 129 -10.88 -8.66 -0.40
C ILE A 129 -9.42 -8.96 -0.76
N ILE A 130 -9.18 -9.52 -1.96
CA ILE A 130 -7.83 -9.83 -2.45
C ILE A 130 -7.02 -8.54 -2.62
N ASN A 131 -7.58 -7.51 -3.26
CA ASN A 131 -6.89 -6.22 -3.44
C ASN A 131 -6.52 -5.60 -2.09
N LYS A 132 -7.44 -5.63 -1.12
CA LYS A 132 -7.18 -5.12 0.23
C LYS A 132 -6.11 -5.94 0.95
N ALA A 133 -6.11 -7.26 0.80
CA ALA A 133 -5.08 -8.13 1.35
C ALA A 133 -3.71 -7.89 0.70
N GLN A 134 -3.67 -7.71 -0.63
CA GLN A 134 -2.44 -7.39 -1.38
C GLN A 134 -1.90 -6.00 -1.02
N GLU A 135 -2.77 -5.00 -0.89
CA GLU A 135 -2.39 -3.66 -0.45
C GLU A 135 -1.82 -3.68 0.98
N ASN A 136 -2.47 -4.40 1.89
CA ASN A 136 -1.96 -4.58 3.26
C ASN A 136 -0.60 -5.26 3.27
N LYS A 137 -0.43 -6.33 2.48
CA LYS A 137 0.85 -7.05 2.37
C LYS A 137 1.95 -6.18 1.77
N ALA A 138 1.67 -5.48 0.66
CA ALA A 138 2.64 -4.58 0.04
C ALA A 138 3.04 -3.44 0.99
N ARG A 139 2.09 -2.95 1.80
CA ARG A 139 2.34 -1.96 2.84
C ARG A 139 3.22 -2.51 3.97
N GLU A 140 2.98 -3.74 4.40
CA GLU A 140 3.80 -4.44 5.40
C GLU A 140 5.24 -4.68 4.89
N ASP A 141 5.39 -5.17 3.67
CA ASP A 141 6.71 -5.35 3.02
C ASP A 141 7.46 -4.02 2.89
N ALA A 142 6.75 -2.94 2.54
CA ALA A 142 7.33 -1.60 2.49
C ALA A 142 7.78 -1.13 3.88
N TYR A 143 6.99 -1.39 4.93
CA TYR A 143 7.37 -1.06 6.30
C TYR A 143 8.54 -1.87 6.82
N HIS A 144 8.65 -3.16 6.50
CA HIS A 144 9.83 -3.95 6.82
C HIS A 144 11.09 -3.39 6.14
N THR A 145 10.99 -3.05 4.86
CA THR A 145 12.13 -2.51 4.10
C THR A 145 12.57 -1.14 4.64
N ILE A 146 11.61 -0.23 4.86
CA ILE A 146 11.89 1.10 5.42
C ILE A 146 12.39 0.98 6.86
N GLY A 147 11.81 0.05 7.64
CA GLY A 147 12.19 -0.22 9.02
C GLY A 147 13.62 -0.70 9.16
N ALA A 148 14.05 -1.64 8.31
CA ALA A 148 15.44 -2.10 8.30
C ALA A 148 16.42 -0.96 7.96
N VAL A 149 16.11 -0.16 6.94
CA VAL A 149 16.94 1.00 6.57
C VAL A 149 16.96 2.06 7.68
N HIS A 150 15.82 2.28 8.33
CA HIS A 150 15.68 3.18 9.46
C HIS A 150 16.57 2.76 10.63
N LEU A 151 16.46 1.51 11.07
CA LEU A 151 17.24 0.98 12.20
C LEU A 151 18.75 0.96 11.89
N ASN A 152 19.14 0.61 10.67
CA ASN A 152 20.53 0.71 10.23
C ASN A 152 21.09 2.14 10.27
N THR A 153 20.23 3.15 10.19
CA THR A 153 20.62 4.57 10.28
C THR A 153 20.65 5.04 11.73
N ILE A 154 19.64 4.68 12.53
CA ILE A 154 19.46 5.19 13.90
C ILE A 154 20.34 4.44 14.91
N ASN A 155 20.53 3.13 14.76
CA ASN A 155 21.32 2.33 15.72
C ASN A 155 22.75 2.88 15.92
N PRO A 156 23.51 3.26 14.87
CA PRO A 156 24.81 3.88 15.08
C PRO A 156 24.77 5.19 15.88
N ILE A 157 23.71 5.99 15.72
CA ILE A 157 23.52 7.25 16.47
C ILE A 157 23.25 6.93 17.95
N VAL A 158 22.47 5.89 18.22
CA VAL A 158 22.14 5.42 19.57
C VAL A 158 23.37 4.84 20.26
N ILE A 159 24.16 4.03 19.55
CA ILE A 159 25.42 3.49 20.06
C ILE A 159 26.37 4.63 20.43
N ASP A 160 26.54 5.62 19.55
CA ASP A 160 27.39 6.77 19.83
C ASP A 160 26.86 7.58 21.03
N TYR A 161 25.53 7.69 21.21
CA TYR A 161 24.90 8.29 22.39
C TYR A 161 25.21 7.52 23.69
N ILE A 162 25.03 6.19 23.69
CA ILE A 162 25.34 5.35 24.85
C ILE A 162 26.82 5.49 25.22
N GLN A 163 27.72 5.51 24.24
CA GLN A 163 29.15 5.73 24.48
C GLN A 163 29.44 7.13 25.04
N LEU A 164 28.73 8.15 24.57
CA LEU A 164 28.85 9.53 25.06
C LEU A 164 28.43 9.63 26.53
N VAL A 165 27.35 8.94 26.91
CA VAL A 165 26.80 8.98 28.28
C VAL A 165 27.60 8.09 29.24
N THR A 166 27.97 6.89 28.82
CA THR A 166 28.65 5.91 29.69
C THR A 166 30.17 6.09 29.75
N ALA A 167 30.74 6.85 28.80
CA ALA A 167 32.18 6.94 28.54
C ALA A 167 32.87 5.58 28.29
N ARG A 168 32.07 4.53 28.04
CA ARG A 168 32.54 3.18 27.81
C ARG A 168 32.43 2.85 26.33
N PRO A 169 33.42 2.12 25.77
CA PRO A 169 33.29 1.67 24.41
C PRO A 169 32.21 0.57 24.32
N TYR A 170 31.34 0.69 23.33
CA TYR A 170 30.36 -0.34 23.02
C TYR A 170 31.07 -1.53 22.38
N LYS A 171 30.91 -2.73 22.93
CA LYS A 171 31.71 -3.92 22.55
C LYS A 171 31.17 -4.64 21.31
N ASP A 172 29.87 -4.58 21.06
CA ASP A 172 29.22 -5.41 20.04
C ASP A 172 28.48 -4.55 19.01
N LEU A 173 29.12 -4.26 17.89
CA LEU A 173 28.51 -3.51 16.78
C LEU A 173 27.35 -4.26 16.08
N TYR A 174 27.25 -5.57 16.27
CA TYR A 174 26.31 -6.45 15.57
C TYR A 174 25.16 -6.95 16.46
N MET A 175 24.79 -6.17 17.49
CA MET A 175 23.70 -6.56 18.37
C MET A 175 22.33 -6.49 17.71
N ASN A 176 21.43 -7.35 18.19
CA ASN A 176 20.01 -7.28 17.92
C ASN A 176 19.45 -5.92 18.40
N ASN A 177 18.54 -5.33 17.62
CA ASN A 177 17.83 -4.08 17.96
C ASN A 177 17.20 -4.12 19.35
N SER A 178 16.76 -5.29 19.83
CA SER A 178 16.23 -5.45 21.19
C SER A 178 17.24 -5.03 22.26
N VAL A 179 18.50 -5.44 22.13
CA VAL A 179 19.54 -5.16 23.13
C VAL A 179 19.91 -3.68 23.12
N ILE A 180 20.06 -3.09 21.93
CA ILE A 180 20.31 -1.64 21.79
C ILE A 180 19.19 -0.82 22.44
N ARG A 181 17.92 -1.25 22.31
CA ARG A 181 16.78 -0.57 22.95
C ARG A 181 16.82 -0.68 24.47
N GLU A 182 17.11 -1.86 24.99
CA GLU A 182 17.19 -2.09 26.44
C GLU A 182 18.35 -1.31 27.05
N GLU A 183 19.53 -1.31 26.41
CA GLU A 183 20.69 -0.57 26.90
C GLU A 183 20.49 0.96 26.79
N LEU A 184 19.80 1.44 25.74
CA LEU A 184 19.42 2.85 25.64
C LEU A 184 18.47 3.25 26.77
N LEU A 185 17.45 2.44 27.04
CA LEU A 185 16.49 2.71 28.10
C LEU A 185 17.18 2.73 29.47
N ASP A 186 18.01 1.73 29.76
CA ASP A 186 18.81 1.66 30.98
C ASP A 186 19.72 2.89 31.12
N THR A 187 20.36 3.32 30.02
CA THR A 187 21.20 4.53 30.01
C THR A 187 20.39 5.78 30.33
N ILE A 188 19.16 5.92 29.80
CA ILE A 188 18.27 7.06 30.06
C ILE A 188 17.81 7.07 31.51
N ASP A 189 17.36 5.92 32.01
CA ASP A 189 16.85 5.78 33.38
C ASP A 189 17.94 6.01 34.43
N ASN A 190 19.18 5.64 34.12
CA ASN A 190 20.33 5.75 35.01
C ASN A 190 21.27 6.93 34.69
N LEU A 191 20.80 7.95 33.95
CA LEU A 191 21.61 9.10 33.52
C LEU A 191 22.38 9.77 34.65
N GLU A 192 21.72 10.03 35.79
CA GLU A 192 22.31 10.72 36.95
C GLU A 192 23.44 9.91 37.60
N SER A 193 23.29 8.59 37.66
CA SER A 193 24.31 7.70 38.21
C SER A 193 25.48 7.46 37.25
N THR A 194 25.24 7.63 35.95
CA THR A 194 26.20 7.34 34.89
C THR A 194 27.11 8.52 34.59
N ILE A 195 26.55 9.73 34.51
CA ILE A 195 27.30 10.97 34.30
C ILE A 195 27.74 11.48 35.68
N THR A 196 28.97 11.15 36.05
CA THR A 196 29.63 11.66 37.27
C THR A 196 30.18 13.07 37.08
N GLY A 197 30.52 13.78 38.15
CA GLY A 197 31.07 15.15 38.07
C GLY A 197 32.33 15.26 37.19
N ASP A 198 33.14 14.20 37.14
CA ASP A 198 34.33 14.13 36.30
C ASP A 198 34.04 13.77 34.83
N HIS A 199 32.80 13.40 34.49
CA HIS A 199 32.42 12.92 33.15
C HIS A 199 32.67 13.96 32.04
N ILE A 200 32.43 15.23 32.36
CA ILE A 200 32.57 16.34 31.40
C ILE A 200 34.03 16.71 31.16
N ASN A 201 34.87 16.58 32.20
CA ASN A 201 36.32 16.78 32.09
C ASN A 201 37.06 15.49 31.71
N GLY A 202 36.34 14.37 31.70
CA GLY A 202 36.84 13.03 31.53
C GLY A 202 37.26 12.69 30.10
N ILE A 203 38.07 11.64 30.01
CA ILE A 203 38.50 11.06 28.75
C ILE A 203 37.54 9.92 28.41
N ILE A 204 36.79 10.08 27.32
CA ILE A 204 35.98 9.02 26.73
C ILE A 204 36.89 8.13 25.91
N THR A 205 36.76 6.81 26.14
CA THR A 205 37.37 5.82 25.25
C THR A 205 36.32 5.24 24.32
N TYR A 206 36.52 5.39 23.01
CA TYR A 206 35.64 4.82 22.00
C TYR A 206 36.43 4.01 20.98
N TYR A 207 35.75 3.08 20.32
CA TYR A 207 36.31 2.34 19.21
C TYR A 207 35.99 3.06 17.89
N LYS A 208 37.02 3.44 17.14
CA LYS A 208 36.87 3.83 15.74
C LYS A 208 37.09 2.58 14.90
N PHE A 209 36.07 2.18 14.15
CA PHE A 209 36.20 1.19 13.10
C PHE A 209 36.62 1.91 11.83
N ASP A 210 37.71 1.45 11.20
CA ASP A 210 38.12 1.93 9.88
C ASP A 210 37.21 1.24 8.86
N GLU A 211 36.61 1.98 7.92
CA GLU A 211 35.70 1.38 6.92
C GLU A 211 36.41 0.29 6.08
N ASP A 212 37.75 0.35 6.00
CA ASP A 212 38.60 -0.60 5.29
C ASP A 212 39.29 -1.65 6.19
N LYS A 213 39.12 -1.61 7.52
CA LYS A 213 39.80 -2.54 8.45
C LYS A 213 38.83 -3.19 9.43
N THR A 214 38.91 -4.51 9.52
CA THR A 214 38.21 -5.35 10.51
C THR A 214 38.66 -5.15 11.96
N VAL A 215 39.57 -4.20 12.22
CA VAL A 215 40.18 -3.98 13.55
C VAL A 215 39.70 -2.67 14.16
N ALA A 216 39.10 -2.77 15.34
CA ALA A 216 38.67 -1.63 16.14
C ALA A 216 39.88 -0.88 16.71
N ILE A 217 40.06 0.39 16.33
CA ILE A 217 41.12 1.25 16.91
C ILE A 217 40.55 1.95 18.14
N LYS A 218 41.10 1.63 19.31
CA LYS A 218 40.77 2.30 20.57
C LYS A 218 41.31 3.74 20.53
N LYS A 219 40.42 4.72 20.60
CA LYS A 219 40.78 6.15 20.70
C LYS A 219 40.33 6.72 22.03
N ARG A 220 41.11 7.66 22.54
CA ARG A 220 40.84 8.43 23.75
C ARG A 220 40.64 9.88 23.37
N LEU A 221 39.49 10.44 23.72
CA LEU A 221 39.15 11.84 23.44
C LEU A 221 38.56 12.48 24.70
N HIS A 222 38.74 13.79 24.84
CA HIS A 222 37.97 14.53 25.84
C HIS A 222 36.48 14.51 25.47
N HIS A 223 35.61 14.52 26.48
CA HIS A 223 34.16 14.52 26.31
C HIS A 223 33.69 15.54 25.25
N ASN A 224 34.16 16.79 25.33
CA ASN A 224 33.78 17.84 24.37
C ASN A 224 34.21 17.54 22.92
N GLN A 225 35.37 16.90 22.73
CA GLN A 225 35.83 16.49 21.40
C GLN A 225 34.97 15.35 20.84
N PHE A 226 34.60 14.39 21.69
CA PHE A 226 33.71 13.31 21.29
C PHE A 226 32.30 13.82 20.99
N LEU A 227 31.76 14.72 21.82
CA LEU A 227 30.47 15.39 21.61
C LEU A 227 30.43 16.11 20.25
N ALA A 228 31.50 16.82 19.88
CA ALA A 228 31.59 17.47 18.58
C ALA A 228 31.52 16.48 17.41
N ILE A 229 32.33 15.42 17.46
CA ILE A 229 32.36 14.37 16.44
C ILE A 229 31.00 13.67 16.36
N TYR A 230 30.40 13.37 17.50
CA TYR A 230 29.08 12.76 17.59
C TYR A 230 28.01 13.60 16.92
N LYS A 231 27.97 14.91 17.21
CA LYS A 231 27.04 15.85 16.58
C LYS A 231 27.22 15.92 15.07
N GLU A 232 28.46 16.09 14.60
CA GLU A 232 28.76 16.18 13.18
C GLU A 232 28.32 14.91 12.44
N LYS A 233 28.74 13.74 12.93
CA LYS A 233 28.40 12.45 12.31
C LYS A 233 26.90 12.15 12.35
N SER A 234 26.24 12.43 13.46
CA SER A 234 24.80 12.17 13.60
C SER A 234 24.00 13.07 12.67
N THR A 235 24.37 14.36 12.56
CA THR A 235 23.74 15.29 11.62
C THR A 235 23.92 14.82 10.18
N GLN A 236 25.15 14.46 9.77
CA GLN A 236 25.41 13.93 8.42
C GLN A 236 24.60 12.66 8.11
N ARG A 237 24.45 11.74 9.08
CA ARG A 237 23.64 10.52 8.92
C ARG A 237 22.16 10.84 8.76
N LEU A 238 21.63 11.73 9.60
CA LEU A 238 20.22 12.14 9.54
C LEU A 238 19.92 12.90 8.24
N ASP A 239 20.78 13.82 7.82
CA ASP A 239 20.61 14.58 6.57
C ASP A 239 20.62 13.66 5.35
N LYS A 240 21.55 12.70 5.31
CA LYS A 240 21.61 11.69 4.25
C LYS A 240 20.35 10.83 4.23
N TYR A 241 19.85 10.44 5.40
CA TYR A 241 18.63 9.65 5.52
C TYR A 241 17.39 10.43 5.08
N LEU A 242 17.22 11.66 5.55
CA LEU A 242 16.13 12.54 5.14
C LEU A 242 16.19 12.81 3.64
N THR A 243 17.34 13.24 3.11
CA THR A 243 17.47 13.57 1.68
C THR A 243 17.12 12.38 0.78
N LYS A 244 17.55 11.17 1.16
CA LYS A 244 17.34 9.96 0.35
C LYS A 244 15.91 9.40 0.47
N TYR A 245 15.25 9.57 1.60
CA TYR A 245 14.00 8.89 1.91
C TYR A 245 12.82 9.82 2.24
N VAL A 246 12.97 11.15 2.17
CA VAL A 246 11.91 12.14 2.53
C VAL A 246 10.58 11.87 1.82
N ALA A 247 10.62 11.40 0.57
CA ALA A 247 9.40 11.13 -0.21
C ALA A 247 8.63 9.89 0.27
N VAL A 248 9.28 8.99 1.01
CA VAL A 248 8.73 7.68 1.40
C VAL A 248 8.55 7.57 2.93
N ILE A 249 9.23 8.41 3.70
CA ILE A 249 9.12 8.45 5.16
C ILE A 249 7.73 8.97 5.59
N PRO A 250 7.03 8.28 6.50
CA PRO A 250 5.80 8.77 7.11
C PRO A 250 5.99 10.14 7.80
N LYS A 251 5.02 11.05 7.65
CA LYS A 251 5.13 12.43 8.17
C LYS A 251 5.35 12.50 9.70
N ASP A 252 4.81 11.55 10.44
CA ASP A 252 5.00 11.40 11.88
C ASP A 252 6.43 10.97 12.24
N LEU A 253 7.02 10.05 11.47
CA LEU A 253 8.43 9.70 11.60
C LEU A 253 9.35 10.88 11.27
N THR A 254 9.02 11.67 10.23
CA THR A 254 9.76 12.91 9.91
C THR A 254 9.80 13.88 11.10
N LYS A 255 8.67 14.06 11.80
CA LYS A 255 8.62 14.93 12.99
C LYS A 255 9.52 14.43 14.11
N LYS A 256 9.56 13.11 14.34
CA LYS A 256 10.45 12.51 15.35
C LYS A 256 11.93 12.70 15.00
N ILE A 257 12.30 12.58 13.72
CA ILE A 257 13.66 12.82 13.25
C ILE A 257 14.05 14.30 13.44
N ILE A 258 13.17 15.22 13.05
CA ILE A 258 13.38 16.66 13.25
C ILE A 258 13.53 16.99 14.74
N ARG A 259 12.82 16.30 15.64
CA ARG A 259 12.98 16.48 17.09
C ARG A 259 14.40 16.12 17.56
N VAL A 260 14.97 15.02 17.04
CA VAL A 260 16.36 14.63 17.32
C VAL A 260 17.35 15.65 16.73
N GLU A 261 17.13 16.08 15.50
CA GLU A 261 17.93 17.14 14.87
C GLU A 261 17.89 18.44 15.68
N GLN A 262 16.70 18.85 16.14
CA GLN A 262 16.52 20.00 17.01
C GLN A 262 17.21 19.82 18.36
N ALA A 263 17.20 18.62 18.95
CA ALA A 263 17.95 18.33 20.17
C ALA A 263 19.46 18.46 19.96
N PHE A 264 19.97 18.13 18.78
CA PHE A 264 21.37 18.36 18.39
C PHE A 264 21.71 19.84 18.16
N LEU A 265 20.83 20.55 17.44
CA LEU A 265 21.02 21.95 17.01
C LEU A 265 20.72 22.96 18.11
N HIS A 266 19.82 22.65 19.05
CA HIS A 266 19.52 23.56 20.15
C HIS A 266 20.73 23.70 21.07
N LYS A 267 20.93 24.95 21.52
CA LYS A 267 22.02 25.44 22.38
C LYS A 267 22.15 24.76 23.76
N LYS A 268 21.51 23.61 23.99
CA LYS A 268 21.53 22.86 25.26
C LYS A 268 22.75 21.93 25.36
N LEU A 269 23.07 21.19 24.30
CA LEU A 269 24.32 20.43 24.20
C LEU A 269 25.43 21.35 23.66
N LYS A 270 25.99 22.24 24.47
CA LYS A 270 27.08 23.12 24.02
C LYS A 270 28.39 22.36 23.94
N VAL A 271 29.06 22.42 22.80
CA VAL A 271 30.49 22.07 22.72
C VAL A 271 31.27 23.27 23.22
N TYR A 272 31.88 23.15 24.40
CA TYR A 272 32.81 24.16 24.90
C TYR A 272 34.17 23.93 24.22
N TYR A 273 34.35 24.53 23.04
CA TYR A 273 35.65 24.55 22.40
C TYR A 273 36.58 25.50 23.15
N ASN A 274 37.70 24.96 23.63
CA ASN A 274 38.91 25.73 23.89
C ASN A 274 39.41 26.28 22.55
N ASN A 275 39.08 27.52 22.23
CA ASN A 275 39.88 28.26 21.28
C ASN A 275 41.22 28.59 21.96
N LEU A 276 42.31 28.12 21.34
CA LEU A 276 43.66 28.71 21.41
C LEU A 276 44.38 28.66 22.78
N GLY A 277 45.29 27.69 22.94
CA GLY A 277 46.66 27.94 23.43
C GLY A 277 46.90 28.62 24.78
N LYS A 278 45.88 28.88 25.60
CA LYS A 278 46.05 29.48 26.92
C LYS A 278 45.24 28.71 27.94
N ALA A 279 45.96 28.27 28.97
CA ALA A 279 45.40 27.79 30.22
C ALA A 279 44.40 28.82 30.76
N MET A 280 43.12 28.54 30.54
CA MET A 280 42.05 29.08 31.38
C MET A 280 41.50 27.88 32.15
N ASN A 281 41.52 28.00 33.47
CA ASN A 281 40.83 27.08 34.37
C ASN A 281 39.32 27.16 34.06
N TRP A 282 38.75 26.09 33.55
CA TRP A 282 37.31 25.97 33.37
C TRP A 282 36.72 25.37 34.64
N GLU A 283 36.46 26.22 35.64
CA GLU A 283 35.30 25.97 36.48
C GLU A 283 34.06 26.36 35.66
N SER A 284 33.75 25.58 34.61
CA SER A 284 32.40 25.61 34.08
C SER A 284 31.55 24.91 35.13
N THR A 285 30.95 25.69 36.02
CA THR A 285 29.80 25.26 36.84
C THR A 285 28.67 24.98 35.86
N ILE A 286 28.77 23.88 35.13
CA ILE A 286 27.67 23.36 34.32
C ILE A 286 26.62 23.03 35.36
N LEU A 287 25.52 23.79 35.33
CA LEU A 287 24.32 23.47 36.07
C LEU A 287 23.93 22.05 35.66
N THR A 288 24.30 21.10 36.52
CA THR A 288 24.21 19.66 36.28
C THR A 288 22.81 19.29 35.81
N THR A 289 21.78 19.96 36.35
CA THR A 289 20.37 19.81 35.98
C THR A 289 20.05 20.13 34.52
N GLU A 290 20.58 21.22 33.94
CA GLU A 290 20.33 21.56 32.53
C GLU A 290 21.02 20.59 31.58
N PHE A 291 22.20 20.10 31.98
CA PHE A 291 22.95 19.10 31.25
C PHE A 291 22.20 17.77 31.23
N TYR A 292 21.76 17.26 32.39
CA TYR A 292 20.96 16.04 32.47
C TYR A 292 19.67 16.14 31.65
N ALA A 293 18.97 17.28 31.73
CA ALA A 293 17.75 17.50 30.96
C ALA A 293 17.99 17.42 29.45
N ALA A 294 19.12 17.97 28.97
CA ALA A 294 19.48 17.93 27.54
C ALA A 294 19.80 16.51 27.06
N TYR A 295 20.55 15.74 27.86
CA TYR A 295 20.84 14.34 27.54
C TYR A 295 19.60 13.48 27.58
N LYS A 296 18.74 13.66 28.58
CA LYS A 296 17.48 12.95 28.70
C LYS A 296 16.55 13.24 27.52
N GLU A 297 16.38 14.51 27.16
CA GLU A 297 15.56 14.90 26.00
C GLU A 297 16.05 14.25 24.70
N LEU A 298 17.36 14.18 24.50
CA LEU A 298 17.96 13.50 23.35
C LEU A 298 17.76 11.98 23.42
N GLY A 299 18.01 11.37 24.58
CA GLY A 299 17.82 9.93 24.81
C GLY A 299 16.38 9.50 24.54
N ASP A 300 15.39 10.22 25.09
CA ASP A 300 13.97 9.97 24.87
C ASP A 300 13.61 10.08 23.37
N ALA A 301 14.14 11.09 22.69
CA ALA A 301 13.90 11.28 21.25
C ALA A 301 14.53 10.16 20.41
N LEU A 302 15.70 9.64 20.80
CA LEU A 302 16.33 8.48 20.16
C LEU A 302 15.55 7.19 20.43
N TYR A 303 15.08 6.99 21.66
CA TYR A 303 14.27 5.82 22.04
C TYR A 303 12.98 5.76 21.21
N ASP A 304 12.34 6.91 21.03
CA ASP A 304 11.16 7.10 20.18
C ASP A 304 11.38 6.68 18.72
N LEU A 305 12.61 6.83 18.20
CA LEU A 305 12.97 6.43 16.83
C LEU A 305 13.24 4.92 16.75
N VAL A 306 14.05 4.37 17.65
CA VAL A 306 14.39 2.94 17.63
C VAL A 306 13.17 2.04 17.88
N THR A 307 12.18 2.54 18.63
CA THR A 307 10.94 1.80 18.90
C THR A 307 9.86 1.98 17.83
N TYR A 308 10.03 2.92 16.88
CA TYR A 308 8.98 3.29 15.93
C TYR A 308 8.47 2.10 15.11
N PHE A 309 9.38 1.23 14.65
CA PHE A 309 9.04 0.06 13.85
C PHE A 309 8.83 -1.23 14.66
N LYS A 310 8.86 -1.19 16.01
CA LYS A 310 8.75 -2.39 16.86
C LYS A 310 7.50 -3.23 16.58
N LYS A 311 6.41 -2.60 16.15
CA LYS A 311 5.15 -3.29 15.80
C LYS A 311 5.28 -4.17 14.55
N TYR A 312 6.31 -3.95 13.75
CA TYR A 312 6.58 -4.60 12.47
C TYR A 312 7.88 -5.43 12.51
N GLU A 313 8.39 -5.75 13.70
CA GLU A 313 9.49 -6.72 13.90
C GLU A 313 8.90 -8.10 14.26
#